data_AF-K1UND1-F1
#
_entry.id   AF-K1UND1-F1
#
_cell.length_a   1.000
_cell.length_b   1.000
_cell.length_c   1.000
_cell.angle_alpha   90.00
_cell.angle_beta   90.00
_cell.angle_gamma   90.00
#
_symmetry.space_group_name_H-M   'P 1'
#
loop_
_entity.id
_entity.type
_entity.pdbx_description
1 polymer ?
#
loop_
_entity_poly.entity_id
_entity_poly.type
_entity_poly.pdbx_seq_one_letter_code
_entity_poly.pdbx_strand_id
1 'polypeptide(L)' 'MNNITFKKDLLGVQDDLLRFAYKLTSDREEANDLLQETSLKALDNEEKYT' A
#
# COMPACT_ATOMS: atom_id res chain seq x y z
N MET A 1 -14.86 -1.03 -9.66
CA MET A 1 -14.35 0.26 -9.12
C MET A 1 -13.86 1.16 -10.26
N ASN A 2 -14.00 2.50 -10.21
CA ASN A 2 -13.33 3.38 -11.19
C ASN A 2 -11.85 3.54 -10.82
N ASN A 3 -10.93 3.56 -11.80
CA ASN A 3 -9.47 3.58 -11.55
C ASN A 3 -9.01 4.75 -10.66
N ILE A 4 -9.66 5.92 -10.81
CA ILE A 4 -9.43 7.11 -9.99
C ILE A 4 -9.78 6.85 -8.51
N THR A 5 -10.82 6.07 -8.25
CA THR A 5 -11.28 5.74 -6.89
C THR A 5 -10.30 4.77 -6.23
N PHE A 6 -9.86 3.72 -6.93
CA PHE A 6 -8.90 2.76 -6.39
C PHE A 6 -7.59 3.43 -5.94
N LYS A 7 -6.99 4.27 -6.80
CA LYS A 7 -5.75 4.98 -6.46
C LYS A 7 -5.93 5.94 -5.30
N LYS A 8 -7.08 6.63 -5.21
CA LYS A 8 -7.38 7.53 -4.09
C LYS A 8 -7.51 6.76 -2.78
N ASP A 9 -8.18 5.61 -2.81
CA ASP A 9 -8.35 4.76 -1.64
C ASP A 9 -7.00 4.16 -1.21
N LEU A 10 -6.19 3.70 -2.17
CA LEU A 10 -4.83 3.18 -1.92
C LEU A 10 -3.92 4.25 -1.28
N LEU A 11 -4.00 5.51 -1.74
CA LEU A 11 -3.30 6.63 -1.11
C LEU A 11 -3.82 6.91 0.30
N GLY A 12 -5.13 6.82 0.52
CA GLY A 12 -5.77 7.07 1.81
C GLY A 12 -5.36 6.09 2.91
N VAL A 13 -4.93 4.87 2.55
CA VAL A 13 -4.53 3.84 3.52
C VAL A 13 -3.01 3.78 3.78
N GLN A 14 -2.19 4.57 3.09
CA GLN A 14 -0.71 4.47 3.19
C GLN A 14 -0.19 4.68 4.61
N ASP A 15 -0.74 5.62 5.38
CA ASP A 15 -0.27 5.90 6.74
C ASP A 15 -0.54 4.72 7.70
N ASP A 16 -1.69 4.07 7.56
CA ASP A 16 -2.03 2.90 8.37
C ASP A 16 -1.23 1.66 7.94
N LEU A 17 -1.01 1.49 6.63
CA LEU A 17 -0.13 0.46 6.10
C LEU A 17 1.32 0.66 6.56
N LEU A 18 1.81 1.90 6.60
CA LEU A 18 3.14 2.21 7.10
C LEU A 18 3.26 1.82 8.58
N ARG A 19 2.28 2.20 9.41
CA ARG A 19 2.25 1.79 10.83
C ARG A 19 2.23 0.27 11.00
N PHE A 20 1.55 -0.45 10.11
CA PHE A 20 1.53 -1.91 10.13
C PHE A 20 2.88 -2.49 9.70
N ALA A 21 3.49 -1.95 8.63
CA ALA A 21 4.82 -2.34 8.17
C ALA A 21 5.87 -2.17 9.27
N TYR A 22 5.84 -1.04 9.99
CA TYR A 22 6.69 -0.82 11.17
C TYR A 22 6.53 -1.86 12.26
N LYS A 23 5.31 -2.34 12.52
CA LYS A 23 5.07 -3.40 13.51
C LYS A 23 5.66 -4.75 13.08
N LEU A 24 5.80 -4.97 11.77
CA LEU A 24 6.34 -6.21 11.21
C LEU A 24 7.86 -6.19 11.11
N THR A 25 8.44 -5.06 10.70
CA THR A 25 9.89 -4.95 10.44
C THR A 25 10.66 -4.46 11.66
N SER A 26 10.03 -3.66 12.53
CA SER A 26 10.72 -2.90 13.59
C SER A 26 11.84 -1.98 13.08
N ASP A 27 11.88 -1.73 11.77
CA ASP A 27 12.85 -0.86 11.09
C ASP A 27 12.13 0.07 10.10
N ARG A 28 12.57 1.33 10.06
CA ARG A 28 11.96 2.37 9.24
C ARG A 28 12.18 2.16 7.76
N GLU A 29 13.39 1.83 7.36
CA GLU A 29 13.75 1.67 5.96
C GLU A 29 13.02 0.44 5.40
N GLU A 30 13.11 -0.69 6.10
CA GLU A 30 12.39 -1.91 5.73
C GLU A 30 10.87 -1.72 5.70
N ALA A 31 10.30 -0.92 6.62
CA ALA A 31 8.87 -0.62 6.62
C ALA A 31 8.44 0.18 5.38
N ASN A 32 9.27 1.14 4.95
CA ASN A 32 9.00 1.93 3.74
C ASN A 32 9.17 1.07 2.48
N ASP A 33 10.15 0.17 2.44
CA ASP A 33 10.33 -0.76 1.32
C ASP A 33 9.15 -1.72 1.20
N LEU A 34 8.73 -2.34 2.31
CA LEU A 34 7.57 -3.22 2.35
C LEU A 34 6.28 -2.51 1.91
N LEU A 35 6.08 -1.26 2.37
CA LEU A 35 4.95 -0.44 1.95
C LEU A 35 4.97 -0.18 0.44
N GLN A 36 6.12 0.23 -0.09
CA GLN A 36 6.27 0.53 -1.52
C GLN A 36 6.01 -0.71 -2.38
N GLU A 37 6.61 -1.85 -2.06
CA GLU A 37 6.37 -3.10 -2.78
C GLU A 37 4.89 -3.52 -2.74
N THR A 38 4.25 -3.38 -1.58
CA THR A 38 2.84 -3.73 -1.40
C THR A 38 1.95 -2.83 -2.24
N SER A 39 2.20 -1.52 -2.23
CA SER A 39 1.48 -0.55 -3.06
C SER A 39 1.66 -0.81 -4.55
N LEU A 40 2.87 -1.15 -5.00
CA LEU A 40 3.14 -1.52 -6.40
C LEU A 40 2.37 -2.79 -6.80
N LYS A 41 2.43 -3.84 -5.97
CA LYS A 41 1.67 -5.08 -6.18
C LYS A 41 0.16 -4.83 -6.24
N ALA A 42 -0.36 -3.94 -5.40
CA ALA A 42 -1.78 -3.58 -5.42
C ALA A 42 -2.18 -2.86 -6.73
N LEU A 43 -1.34 -1.94 -7.22
CA LEU A 43 -1.54 -1.24 -8.49
C LEU A 43 -1.47 -2.20 -9.69
N ASP A 44 -0.50 -3.11 -9.70
CA ASP A 44 -0.33 -4.11 -10.78
C ASP A 44 -1.48 -5.12 -10.83
N ASN A 45 -2.26 -5.24 -9.76
CA ASN A 45 -3.40 -6.15 -9.63
C ASN A 45 -4.72 -5.39 -9.43
N GLU A 46 -4.76 -4.11 -9.82
CA GLU A 46 -5.93 -3.23 -9.64
C GLU A 46 -7.20 -3.85 -10.23
N GLU A 47 -7.09 -4.59 -11.34
CA GLU A 47 -8.20 -5.27 -12.01
C GLU A 47 -8.93 -6.29 -11.13
N LYS A 48 -8.26 -6.83 -10.09
CA LYS A 48 -8.86 -7.78 -9.15
C LYS A 48 -9.82 -7.12 -8.15
N TYR A 49 -9.85 -5.80 -8.08
CA TYR A 49 -10.69 -5.02 -7.16
C TYR A 49 -11.91 -4.40 -7.85
N THR A 50 -12.30 -4.94 -9.01
CA THR A 50 -13.34 -4.37 -9.89
C THR A 50 -14.69 -5.02 -9.75
#